data_AF-A0A3N5GHF7-F1
#
_entry.id   AF-A0A3N5GHF7-F1
#
_cell.length_a   1.000
_cell.length_b   1.000
_cell.length_c   1.000
_cell.angle_alpha   90.00
_cell.angle_beta   90.00
_cell.angle_gamma   90.00
#
_symmetry.space_group_name_H-M   'P 1'
#
loop_
_entity.id
_entity.type
_entity.pdbx_description
1 polymer ?
#
loop_
_entity_poly.entity_id
_entity_poly.type
_entity_poly.pdbx_seq_one_letter_code
_entity_poly.pdbx_strand_id
1 'polypeptide(L)'
;MTETFQCGNNAVLVGYLYDDCEAHERTAIAAHVTVCAACAAELAALRSTREQLAAWSPPDAELGFLITQRQAQAPQPLEFKREAKSQRAHWFARPLPAWAQVAAATIVFAVGMLLGIAQGTNGVGSPRNVTVASAQPGSATNVEASLAALERRLRDEMAAIRVANQETVAPSSPSLGNEAQLMTRVRTLIDESEQRQQRELALRTAELVRDFDSQRRVDLAQIQRNFGQIEGLTGAEVREQREMLNYLIRASQQQR
;
A
#
# COMPACT_ATOMS: atom_id res chain seq x y z
N MET A 1 -20.64 29.00 -14.42
CA MET A 1 -21.93 29.21 -13.73
C MET A 1 -21.59 29.83 -12.39
N THR A 2 -22.12 30.99 -12.05
CA THR A 2 -21.86 31.65 -10.76
C THR A 2 -22.68 30.95 -9.69
N GLU A 3 -22.12 29.93 -9.05
CA GLU A 3 -22.80 29.27 -7.94
C GLU A 3 -22.82 30.23 -6.75
N THR A 4 -24.04 30.68 -6.41
CA THR A 4 -24.30 31.50 -5.23
C THR A 4 -24.23 30.62 -4.00
N PHE A 5 -23.38 30.99 -3.03
CA PHE A 5 -23.33 30.31 -1.74
C PHE A 5 -24.72 30.33 -1.05
N GLN A 6 -25.18 29.16 -0.61
CA GLN A 6 -26.43 29.00 0.12
C GLN A 6 -26.15 28.90 1.63
N CYS A 7 -26.89 29.70 2.41
CA CYS A 7 -26.81 29.68 3.87
C CYS A 7 -27.11 28.27 4.42
N GLY A 8 -26.32 27.82 5.40
CA GLY A 8 -26.45 26.49 6.00
C GLY A 8 -25.63 25.39 5.31
N ASN A 9 -24.89 25.70 4.24
CA ASN A 9 -23.94 24.76 3.66
C ASN A 9 -22.61 24.75 4.43
N ASN A 10 -22.58 23.98 5.52
CA ASN A 10 -21.43 23.88 6.42
C ASN A 10 -20.17 23.30 5.74
N ALA A 11 -20.34 22.40 4.75
CA ALA A 11 -19.21 21.79 4.06
C ALA A 11 -18.39 22.85 3.29
N VAL A 12 -19.09 23.75 2.59
CA VAL A 12 -18.46 24.84 1.84
C VAL A 12 -17.84 25.89 2.77
N LEU A 13 -18.46 26.14 3.92
CA LEU A 13 -17.94 27.04 4.97
C LEU A 13 -16.65 26.50 5.61
N VAL A 14 -16.54 25.17 5.78
CA VAL A 14 -15.31 24.50 6.22
C VAL A 14 -14.25 24.54 5.13
N GLY A 15 -14.60 24.29 3.86
CA GLY A 15 -13.67 24.44 2.73
C GLY A 15 -13.07 25.84 2.66
N TYR A 16 -13.89 26.88 2.82
CA TYR A 16 -13.43 28.27 2.94
C TYR A 16 -12.46 28.49 4.11
N LEU A 17 -12.70 27.87 5.27
CA LEU A 17 -11.84 28.01 6.45
C LEU A 17 -10.46 27.35 6.26
N TYR A 18 -10.36 26.29 5.45
CA TYR A 18 -9.11 25.58 5.16
C TYR A 18 -8.47 26.00 3.84
N ASP A 19 -8.94 27.10 3.24
CA ASP A 19 -8.50 27.58 1.93
C ASP A 19 -8.70 26.57 0.77
N ASP A 20 -9.59 25.59 0.96
CA ASP A 20 -9.92 24.50 0.03
C ASP A 20 -11.17 24.83 -0.80
N CYS A 21 -11.20 26.03 -1.38
CA CYS A 21 -12.28 26.50 -2.25
C CYS A 21 -11.71 27.28 -3.42
N GLU A 22 -12.44 27.32 -4.53
CA GLU A 22 -12.01 28.09 -5.69
C GLU A 22 -12.07 29.60 -5.40
N ALA A 23 -11.27 30.39 -6.12
CA ALA A 23 -11.20 31.85 -5.90
C ALA A 23 -12.57 32.54 -6.03
N HIS A 24 -13.40 32.07 -6.96
CA HIS A 24 -14.73 32.63 -7.17
C HIS A 24 -15.69 32.29 -6.01
N GLU A 25 -15.63 31.07 -5.48
CA GLU A 25 -16.40 30.63 -4.31
C GLU A 25 -15.97 31.39 -3.06
N ARG A 26 -14.65 31.56 -2.85
CA ARG A 26 -14.11 32.35 -1.74
C ARG A 26 -14.72 33.75 -1.70
N THR A 27 -14.83 34.38 -2.86
CA THR A 27 -15.37 35.74 -2.97
C THR A 27 -16.87 35.77 -2.67
N ALA A 28 -17.63 34.76 -3.15
CA ALA A 28 -19.06 34.62 -2.87
C ALA A 28 -19.35 34.35 -1.39
N ILE A 29 -18.56 33.49 -0.75
CA ILE A 29 -18.66 33.16 0.68
C ILE A 29 -18.29 34.39 1.53
N ALA A 30 -17.20 35.08 1.20
CA ALA A 30 -16.81 36.31 1.89
C ALA A 30 -17.91 37.38 1.82
N ALA A 31 -18.50 37.58 0.64
CA ALA A 31 -19.64 38.49 0.49
C ALA A 31 -20.83 38.06 1.35
N HIS A 32 -21.19 36.77 1.34
CA HIS A 32 -22.29 36.25 2.13
C HIS A 32 -22.09 36.43 3.65
N VAL A 33 -20.90 36.15 4.16
CA VAL A 33 -20.57 36.22 5.59
C VAL A 33 -20.65 37.66 6.11
N THR A 34 -20.42 38.67 5.27
CA THR A 34 -20.62 40.08 5.69
C THR A 34 -22.09 40.44 5.91
N VAL A 35 -23.02 39.69 5.31
CA VAL A 35 -24.47 39.96 5.36
C VAL A 35 -25.18 39.01 6.34
N CYS A 36 -24.74 37.76 6.44
CA CYS A 36 -25.37 36.73 7.26
C CYS A 36 -24.66 36.57 8.62
N ALA A 37 -25.29 37.10 9.68
CA ALA A 37 -24.75 37.01 11.05
C ALA A 37 -24.60 35.57 11.55
N ALA A 38 -25.46 34.65 11.12
CA ALA A 38 -25.39 33.24 11.52
C ALA A 38 -24.12 32.56 10.98
N CYS A 39 -23.86 32.66 9.68
CA CYS A 39 -22.64 32.12 9.07
C CYS A 39 -21.37 32.81 9.59
N ALA A 40 -21.43 34.11 9.92
CA ALA A 40 -20.32 34.81 10.56
C ALA A 40 -20.01 34.25 11.96
N ALA A 41 -21.04 34.01 12.77
CA ALA A 41 -20.91 33.42 14.09
C ALA A 41 -20.34 31.98 14.03
N GLU A 42 -20.81 31.17 13.08
CA GLU A 42 -20.29 29.82 12.85
C GLU A 42 -18.81 29.84 12.45
N LEU A 43 -18.42 30.69 11.50
CA LEU A 43 -17.01 30.85 11.13
C LEU A 43 -16.14 31.30 12.30
N ALA A 44 -16.63 32.24 13.12
CA ALA A 44 -15.91 32.69 14.31
C ALA A 44 -15.73 31.56 15.34
N ALA A 45 -16.78 30.77 15.57
CA ALA A 45 -16.72 29.61 16.47
C ALA A 45 -15.70 28.57 15.97
N LEU A 46 -15.70 28.24 14.68
CA LEU A 46 -14.73 27.30 14.09
C LEU A 46 -13.29 27.82 14.17
N ARG A 47 -13.06 29.12 13.96
CA ARG A 47 -11.74 29.74 14.11
C ARG A 47 -11.24 29.67 15.55
N SER A 48 -12.09 29.97 16.53
CA SER A 48 -11.77 29.83 17.95
C SER A 48 -11.36 28.40 18.31
N THR A 49 -12.08 27.39 17.81
CA THR A 49 -11.71 25.99 18.03
C THR A 49 -10.35 25.66 17.43
N ARG A 50 -10.03 26.18 16.24
CA ARG A 50 -8.72 25.99 15.61
C ARG A 50 -7.60 26.64 16.41
N GLU A 51 -7.83 27.82 16.96
CA GLU A 51 -6.85 28.48 17.84
C GLU A 51 -6.61 27.67 19.12
N GLN A 52 -7.66 27.12 19.72
CA GLN A 52 -7.54 26.23 20.89
C GLN A 52 -6.77 24.95 20.57
N LEU A 53 -7.06 24.31 19.43
CA LEU A 53 -6.34 23.12 18.99
C LEU A 53 -4.89 23.42 18.59
N ALA A 54 -4.62 24.60 18.02
CA ALA A 54 -3.26 25.04 17.72
C ALA A 54 -2.44 25.31 18.98
N ALA A 55 -3.09 25.77 20.07
CA ALA A 55 -2.47 25.94 21.37
C ALA A 55 -2.31 24.62 22.14
N TRP A 56 -2.97 23.54 21.70
CA TRP A 56 -2.87 22.24 22.34
C TRP A 56 -1.52 21.60 22.02
N SER A 57 -0.63 21.57 23.01
CA SER A 57 0.55 20.72 22.99
C SER A 57 0.16 19.31 23.47
N PRO A 58 0.45 18.25 22.69
CA PRO A 58 0.25 16.89 23.19
C PRO A 58 1.09 16.69 24.47
N PRO A 59 0.55 16.00 25.50
CA PRO A 59 1.32 15.68 26.68
C PRO A 59 2.50 14.79 26.30
N ASP A 60 3.67 15.03 26.90
CA ASP A 60 4.84 14.18 26.73
C ASP A 60 4.50 12.76 27.19
N ALA A 61 4.33 11.87 26.22
CA ALA A 61 4.23 10.45 26.44
C ALA A 61 5.56 9.81 26.08
N GLU A 62 6.17 9.09 27.03
CA GLU A 62 7.29 8.21 26.74
C GLU A 62 6.76 7.01 25.93
N LEU A 63 6.59 7.20 24.62
CA LEU A 63 6.01 6.19 23.73
C LEU A 63 6.92 4.97 23.51
N GLY A 64 8.08 4.90 24.20
CA GLY A 64 8.99 3.75 24.17
C GLY A 64 9.65 3.47 22.83
N PHE A 65 9.42 4.32 21.81
CA PHE A 65 10.04 4.19 20.50
C PHE A 65 10.98 5.37 20.22
N LEU A 66 12.11 5.06 19.58
CA LEU A 66 13.07 6.03 19.06
C LEU A 66 12.75 6.30 17.60
N ILE A 67 12.31 7.51 17.25
CA ILE A 67 12.21 7.93 15.85
C ILE A 67 13.63 8.17 15.33
N THR A 68 14.21 7.17 14.67
CA THR A 68 15.42 7.38 13.86
C THR A 68 15.03 8.07 12.57
N GLN A 69 15.37 9.35 12.42
CA GLN A 69 15.46 9.96 11.09
C GLN A 69 16.60 9.28 10.34
N ARG A 70 16.26 8.41 9.40
CA ARG A 70 17.21 7.94 8.42
C ARG A 70 17.49 9.10 7.47
N GLN A 71 18.48 9.94 7.78
CA GLN A 71 19.03 10.86 6.80
C GLN A 71 19.38 10.03 5.56
N ALA A 72 18.77 10.36 4.42
CA ALA A 72 19.17 9.83 3.14
C ALA A 72 20.58 10.36 2.86
N GLN A 73 21.58 9.67 3.40
CA GLN A 73 22.98 9.90 3.08
C GLN A 73 23.12 9.59 1.59
N ALA A 74 23.34 10.62 0.77
CA ALA A 74 23.74 10.43 -0.62
C ALA A 74 24.91 9.44 -0.64
N PRO A 75 24.88 8.42 -1.52
CA PRO A 75 25.93 7.40 -1.55
C PRO A 75 27.27 8.08 -1.84
N GLN A 76 28.11 8.17 -0.81
CA GLN A 76 29.50 8.55 -0.97
C GLN A 76 30.18 7.44 -1.79
N PRO A 77 30.94 7.76 -2.85
CA PRO A 77 31.73 6.77 -3.56
C PRO A 77 32.83 6.29 -2.60
N LEU A 78 32.63 5.09 -2.04
CA LEU A 78 33.62 4.47 -1.17
C LEU A 78 34.76 3.93 -2.05
N GLU A 79 35.88 4.66 -2.10
CA GLU A 79 37.17 4.11 -2.50
C GLU A 79 37.60 3.05 -1.47
N PHE A 80 37.16 1.81 -1.68
CA PHE A 80 37.65 0.67 -0.92
C PHE A 80 38.94 0.15 -1.57
N LYS A 81 40.08 0.39 -0.90
CA LYS A 81 41.26 -0.46 -1.06
C LYS A 81 40.86 -1.90 -0.78
N ARG A 82 40.99 -2.71 -1.84
CA ARG A 82 40.52 -4.08 -1.95
C ARG A 82 41.47 -5.03 -1.21
N GLU A 83 41.25 -5.23 0.08
CA GLU A 83 41.75 -6.41 0.80
C GLU A 83 40.56 -7.28 1.20
N ALA A 84 39.98 -7.92 0.19
CA ALA A 84 38.89 -8.87 0.35
C ALA A 84 39.45 -10.24 0.75
N LYS A 85 39.62 -10.50 2.05
CA LYS A 85 39.61 -11.87 2.57
C LYS A 85 38.14 -12.30 2.72
N SER A 86 37.58 -12.80 1.62
CA SER A 86 36.19 -13.25 1.50
C SER A 86 35.95 -14.52 2.33
N GLN A 87 35.46 -14.37 3.56
CA GLN A 87 34.88 -15.47 4.35
C GLN A 87 33.37 -15.67 4.07
N ARG A 88 32.89 -15.25 2.90
CA ARG A 88 31.51 -15.50 2.45
C ARG A 88 31.54 -16.33 1.17
N ALA A 89 31.16 -17.60 1.30
CA ALA A 89 30.51 -18.47 0.29
C ALA A 89 30.96 -19.95 0.33
N HIS A 90 31.36 -20.50 1.48
CA HIS A 90 31.68 -21.93 1.54
C HIS A 90 30.45 -22.86 1.57
N TRP A 91 29.26 -22.34 1.92
CA TRP A 91 28.00 -23.09 1.89
C TRP A 91 27.50 -23.29 0.44
N PHE A 92 27.58 -22.27 -0.42
CA PHE A 92 27.09 -22.35 -1.81
C PHE A 92 27.94 -23.25 -2.73
N ALA A 93 29.11 -23.70 -2.28
CA ALA A 93 30.00 -24.58 -3.04
C ALA A 93 29.76 -26.08 -2.81
N ARG A 94 28.70 -26.47 -2.08
CA ARG A 94 28.37 -27.89 -1.93
C ARG A 94 27.59 -28.38 -3.16
N PRO A 95 28.09 -29.38 -3.92
CA PRO A 95 27.34 -29.95 -5.03
C PRO A 95 26.06 -30.58 -4.48
N LEU A 96 24.92 -30.16 -5.04
CA LEU A 96 23.62 -30.73 -4.71
C LEU A 96 23.61 -32.23 -5.09
N PRO A 97 23.09 -33.12 -4.24
CA PRO A 97 23.11 -34.56 -4.50
C PRO A 97 22.21 -34.90 -5.71
N ALA A 98 22.64 -35.88 -6.52
CA ALA A 98 22.06 -36.19 -7.83
C ALA A 98 20.53 -36.44 -7.83
N TRP A 99 19.97 -36.91 -6.72
CA TRP A 99 18.52 -37.12 -6.57
C TRP A 99 17.72 -35.81 -6.59
N ALA A 100 18.30 -34.68 -6.19
CA ALA A 100 17.64 -33.37 -6.20
C ALA A 100 17.52 -32.80 -7.63
N GLN A 101 18.41 -33.19 -8.55
CA GLN A 101 18.35 -32.77 -9.95
C GLN A 101 17.20 -33.46 -10.71
N VAL A 102 16.88 -34.70 -10.34
CA VAL A 102 15.77 -35.46 -10.96
C VAL A 102 14.41 -34.89 -10.53
N ALA A 103 14.27 -34.44 -9.28
CA ALA A 103 13.03 -33.84 -8.77
C ALA A 103 12.71 -32.48 -9.39
N ALA A 104 13.72 -31.66 -9.69
CA ALA A 104 13.50 -30.36 -10.35
C ALA A 104 13.05 -30.52 -11.81
N ALA A 105 13.58 -31.52 -12.53
CA ALA A 105 13.23 -31.77 -13.92
C ALA A 105 11.77 -32.23 -14.08
N THR A 106 11.23 -33.04 -13.16
CA THR A 106 9.84 -33.52 -13.23
C THR A 106 8.83 -32.42 -12.94
N ILE A 107 9.13 -31.48 -12.04
CA ILE A 107 8.26 -30.34 -11.72
C ILE A 107 8.14 -29.39 -12.93
N VAL A 108 9.26 -29.07 -13.59
CA VAL A 108 9.24 -28.19 -14.78
C VAL A 108 8.50 -28.85 -15.94
N PHE A 109 8.66 -30.16 -16.15
CA PHE A 109 7.93 -30.88 -17.19
C PHE A 109 6.41 -30.96 -16.91
N ALA A 110 6.01 -31.20 -15.66
CA ALA A 110 4.59 -31.27 -15.28
C ALA A 110 3.89 -29.92 -15.44
N VAL A 111 4.56 -28.82 -15.07
CA VAL A 111 4.02 -27.45 -15.23
C VAL A 111 3.97 -27.05 -16.70
N GLY A 112 5.00 -27.38 -17.49
CA GLY A 112 5.00 -27.12 -18.94
C GLY A 112 3.92 -27.90 -19.70
N MET A 113 3.66 -29.15 -19.30
CA MET A 113 2.63 -29.98 -19.93
C MET A 113 1.21 -29.48 -19.60
N LEU A 114 0.97 -28.95 -18.40
CA LEU A 114 -0.33 -28.35 -18.06
C LEU A 114 -0.61 -27.05 -18.83
N LEU A 115 0.39 -26.20 -19.05
CA LEU A 115 0.22 -24.95 -19.81
C LEU A 115 0.14 -25.17 -21.33
N GLY A 116 0.79 -26.20 -21.87
CA GLY A 116 0.78 -26.50 -23.31
C GLY A 116 -0.57 -27.04 -23.83
N ILE A 117 -1.30 -27.80 -23.01
CA ILE A 117 -2.60 -28.38 -23.41
C ILE A 117 -3.71 -27.31 -23.35
N ALA A 118 -3.57 -26.30 -22.47
CA ALA A 118 -4.53 -25.20 -22.33
C ALA A 118 -4.48 -24.17 -23.48
N GLN A 119 -3.38 -24.13 -24.25
CA GLN A 119 -3.22 -23.23 -25.40
C GLN A 119 -3.35 -23.96 -26.75
N GLY A 120 -3.56 -25.27 -26.74
CA GLY A 120 -3.51 -26.16 -27.90
C GLY A 120 -4.83 -26.39 -28.64
N THR A 121 -5.61 -25.34 -28.89
CA THR A 121 -6.62 -25.35 -29.96
C THR A 121 -6.63 -24.01 -30.68
N ASN A 122 -5.51 -23.62 -31.30
CA ASN A 122 -5.50 -22.75 -32.49
C ASN A 122 -4.06 -22.67 -33.02
N GLY A 123 -3.84 -23.18 -34.24
CA GLY A 123 -2.67 -22.82 -35.04
C GLY A 123 -1.66 -23.95 -35.24
N VAL A 124 -1.83 -24.66 -36.36
CA VAL A 124 -0.80 -25.50 -36.99
C VAL A 124 0.45 -24.64 -37.28
N GLY A 125 1.58 -25.01 -36.69
CA GLY A 125 2.87 -24.35 -36.90
C GLY A 125 4.04 -25.26 -36.54
N SER A 126 4.59 -25.91 -37.57
CA SER A 126 5.81 -26.73 -37.67
C SER A 126 6.81 -26.76 -36.49
N PRO A 127 7.30 -27.94 -36.05
CA PRO A 127 8.31 -28.04 -34.99
C PRO A 127 9.68 -27.59 -35.52
N ARG A 128 10.16 -26.44 -35.05
CA ARG A 128 11.53 -25.99 -35.27
C ARG A 128 12.41 -26.58 -34.18
N ASN A 129 13.26 -27.55 -34.54
CA ASN A 129 14.28 -28.10 -33.64
C ASN A 129 15.15 -26.96 -33.07
N VAL A 130 15.11 -26.78 -31.75
CA VAL A 130 16.03 -25.90 -31.03
C VAL A 130 17.17 -26.77 -30.51
N THR A 131 18.29 -26.76 -31.23
CA THR A 131 19.57 -27.23 -30.70
C THR A 131 20.07 -26.22 -29.67
N VAL A 132 20.10 -26.64 -28.40
CA VAL A 132 20.71 -25.86 -27.32
C VAL A 132 22.23 -26.00 -27.45
N ALA A 133 22.89 -24.95 -27.94
CA ALA A 133 24.35 -24.86 -27.94
C ALA A 133 24.84 -24.56 -26.53
N SER A 134 25.68 -25.43 -25.98
CA SER A 134 26.40 -25.22 -24.71
C SER A 134 27.22 -23.92 -24.77
N ALA A 135 27.04 -23.06 -23.77
CA ALA A 135 27.77 -21.81 -23.63
C ALA A 135 29.21 -22.07 -23.15
N GLN A 136 30.18 -21.80 -24.02
CA GLN A 136 31.61 -21.75 -23.70
C GLN A 136 31.95 -20.37 -23.12
N PRO A 137 32.69 -20.26 -22.00
CA PRO A 137 33.04 -18.98 -21.41
C PRO A 137 34.29 -18.40 -22.10
N GLY A 138 34.10 -17.44 -22.97
CA GLY A 138 35.20 -16.66 -23.53
C GLY A 138 34.78 -15.78 -24.69
N SER A 139 34.59 -14.48 -24.43
CA SER A 139 34.82 -13.35 -25.37
C SER A 139 34.27 -12.05 -24.78
N ALA A 140 35.04 -11.39 -23.91
CA ALA A 140 34.70 -10.03 -23.47
C ALA A 140 34.76 -9.00 -24.63
N THR A 141 35.38 -9.34 -25.75
CA THR A 141 35.47 -8.50 -26.96
C THR A 141 34.21 -8.51 -27.84
N ASN A 142 33.24 -9.40 -27.58
CA ASN A 142 31.99 -9.50 -28.36
C ASN A 142 30.81 -8.74 -27.72
N VAL A 143 31.00 -8.13 -26.54
CA VAL A 143 29.93 -7.40 -25.86
C VAL A 143 29.66 -6.06 -26.54
N GLU A 144 30.69 -5.33 -26.95
CA GLU A 144 30.53 -4.06 -27.65
C GLU A 144 29.93 -4.24 -29.06
N ALA A 145 30.37 -5.27 -29.78
CA ALA A 145 29.81 -5.61 -31.09
C ALA A 145 28.35 -6.06 -31.00
N SER A 146 27.98 -6.83 -29.96
CA SER A 146 26.60 -7.24 -29.74
C SER A 146 25.71 -6.09 -29.27
N LEU A 147 26.23 -5.16 -28.46
CA LEU A 147 25.51 -3.94 -28.06
C LEU A 147 25.24 -3.03 -29.27
N ALA A 148 26.23 -2.82 -30.14
CA ALA A 148 26.08 -2.02 -31.36
C ALA A 148 25.08 -2.62 -32.34
N ALA A 149 25.04 -3.96 -32.44
CA ALA A 149 24.03 -4.66 -33.25
C ALA A 149 22.62 -4.51 -32.67
N LEU A 150 22.47 -4.56 -31.34
CA LEU A 150 21.20 -4.37 -30.65
C LEU A 150 20.69 -2.93 -30.78
N GLU A 151 21.58 -1.94 -30.68
CA GLU A 151 21.22 -0.53 -30.81
C GLU A 151 20.76 -0.20 -32.24
N ARG A 152 21.41 -0.77 -33.28
CA ARG A 152 20.96 -0.62 -34.66
C ARG A 152 19.58 -1.23 -34.87
N ARG A 153 19.37 -2.45 -34.37
CA ARG A 153 18.07 -3.11 -34.45
C ARG A 153 16.96 -2.30 -33.76
N LEU A 154 17.24 -1.71 -32.60
CA LEU A 154 16.30 -0.84 -31.89
C LEU A 154 16.00 0.44 -32.67
N ARG A 155 17.00 1.06 -33.32
CA ARG A 155 16.76 2.23 -34.19
C ARG A 155 15.89 1.88 -35.39
N ASP A 156 16.13 0.72 -36.00
CA ASP A 156 15.36 0.26 -37.16
C ASP A 156 13.91 -0.08 -36.76
N GLU A 157 13.71 -0.75 -35.62
CA GLU A 157 12.37 -1.02 -35.08
C GLU A 157 11.64 0.29 -34.71
N MET A 158 12.33 1.28 -34.10
CA MET A 158 11.73 2.59 -33.81
C MET A 158 11.39 3.39 -35.08
N ALA A 159 12.22 3.32 -36.11
CA ALA A 159 11.94 3.95 -37.40
C ALA A 159 10.72 3.30 -38.08
N ALA A 160 10.63 1.97 -38.06
CA ALA A 160 9.50 1.23 -38.58
C ALA A 160 8.19 1.58 -37.85
N ILE A 161 8.21 1.69 -36.52
CA ILE A 161 7.04 2.10 -35.71
C ILE A 161 6.62 3.53 -36.06
N ARG A 162 7.57 4.46 -36.25
CA ARG A 162 7.25 5.85 -36.63
C ARG A 162 6.59 5.93 -38.00
N VAL A 163 7.07 5.17 -38.98
CA VAL A 163 6.47 5.13 -40.32
C VAL A 163 5.07 4.50 -40.26
N ALA A 164 4.90 3.39 -39.54
CA ALA A 164 3.58 2.76 -39.36
C ALA A 164 2.57 3.68 -38.65
N ASN A 165 3.03 4.49 -37.68
CA ASN A 165 2.20 5.52 -37.04
C ASN A 165 1.94 6.75 -37.93
N GLN A 166 2.83 7.07 -38.86
CA GLN A 166 2.60 8.15 -39.83
C GLN A 166 1.59 7.73 -40.92
N GLU A 167 1.60 6.47 -41.32
CA GLU A 167 0.68 5.92 -42.32
C GLU A 167 -0.75 5.76 -41.78
N THR A 168 -0.92 5.69 -40.47
CA THR A 168 -2.23 5.78 -39.78
C THR A 168 -2.72 7.23 -39.59
N VAL A 169 -1.89 8.24 -39.88
CA VAL A 169 -2.23 9.67 -39.78
C VAL A 169 -2.10 10.33 -41.17
N ALA A 170 -2.71 9.72 -42.19
CA ALA A 170 -3.08 10.47 -43.40
C ALA A 170 -4.24 11.43 -43.05
N PRO A 171 -4.29 12.67 -43.61
CA PRO A 171 -5.30 13.66 -43.24
C PRO A 171 -6.64 13.29 -43.89
N SER A 172 -7.41 12.46 -43.20
CA SER A 172 -8.84 12.33 -43.45
C SER A 172 -9.56 13.37 -42.57
N SER A 173 -10.42 14.15 -43.21
CA SER A 173 -11.27 15.21 -42.64
C SER A 173 -11.93 14.81 -41.30
N PRO A 174 -12.28 15.78 -40.43
CA PRO A 174 -12.73 15.49 -39.06
C PRO A 174 -14.05 14.71 -39.09
N SER A 175 -13.96 13.40 -38.82
CA SER A 175 -15.12 12.54 -38.59
C SER A 175 -15.60 12.79 -37.16
N LEU A 176 -16.64 13.60 -37.00
CA LEU A 176 -17.41 13.73 -35.75
C LEU A 176 -17.86 12.36 -35.19
N GLY A 177 -17.92 11.32 -36.04
CA GLY A 177 -18.18 9.94 -35.62
C GLY A 177 -17.00 9.26 -34.90
N ASN A 178 -15.75 9.55 -35.27
CA ASN A 178 -14.58 8.92 -34.66
C ASN A 178 -14.34 9.42 -33.23
N GLU A 179 -14.55 10.71 -32.99
CA GLU A 179 -14.42 11.30 -31.64
C GLU A 179 -15.53 10.79 -30.71
N ALA A 180 -16.77 10.69 -31.20
CA ALA A 180 -17.88 10.10 -30.45
C ALA A 180 -17.63 8.62 -30.11
N GLN A 181 -17.06 7.85 -31.03
CA GLN A 181 -16.67 6.46 -30.80
C GLN A 181 -15.52 6.35 -29.80
N LEU A 182 -14.52 7.24 -29.87
CA LEU A 182 -13.41 7.29 -28.92
C LEU A 182 -13.91 7.63 -27.50
N MET A 183 -14.77 8.63 -27.36
CA MET A 183 -15.37 8.98 -26.06
C MET A 183 -16.23 7.84 -25.50
N THR A 184 -16.95 7.12 -26.36
CA THR A 184 -17.71 5.92 -25.95
C THR A 184 -16.78 4.82 -25.43
N ARG A 185 -15.65 4.60 -26.12
CA ARG A 185 -14.63 3.63 -25.71
C ARG A 185 -13.92 4.00 -24.42
N VAL A 186 -13.61 5.28 -24.23
CA VAL A 186 -13.01 5.78 -22.98
C VAL A 186 -13.97 5.59 -21.82
N ARG A 187 -15.26 5.91 -21.99
CA ARG A 187 -16.28 5.65 -20.95
C ARG A 187 -16.38 4.18 -20.57
N THR A 188 -16.39 3.28 -21.57
CA THR A 188 -16.42 1.83 -21.28
C THR A 188 -15.17 1.35 -20.53
N LEU A 189 -13.98 1.87 -20.88
CA LEU A 189 -12.75 1.55 -20.16
C LEU A 189 -12.76 2.11 -18.73
N ILE A 190 -13.32 3.31 -18.52
CA ILE A 190 -13.48 3.89 -17.18
C ILE A 190 -14.42 3.03 -16.35
N ASP A 191 -15.61 2.69 -16.86
CA ASP A 191 -16.59 1.87 -16.15
C ASP A 191 -15.99 0.50 -15.78
N GLU A 192 -15.24 -0.13 -16.71
CA GLU A 192 -14.56 -1.40 -16.45
C GLU A 192 -13.42 -1.27 -15.42
N SER A 193 -12.72 -0.12 -15.41
CA SER A 193 -11.68 0.16 -14.43
C SER A 193 -12.26 0.44 -13.03
N GLU A 194 -13.36 1.19 -12.96
CA GLU A 194 -14.04 1.51 -11.72
C GLU A 194 -14.64 0.24 -11.12
N GLN A 195 -15.23 -0.62 -11.94
CA GLN A 195 -15.74 -1.91 -11.48
C GLN A 195 -14.63 -2.82 -10.93
N ARG A 196 -13.42 -2.79 -11.52
CA ARG A 196 -12.25 -3.51 -10.98
C ARG A 196 -11.79 -2.92 -9.65
N GLN A 197 -11.69 -1.60 -9.56
CA GLN A 197 -11.30 -0.90 -8.33
C GLN A 197 -12.30 -1.11 -7.19
N GLN A 198 -13.61 -1.08 -7.48
CA GLN A 198 -14.66 -1.35 -6.50
C GLN A 198 -14.57 -2.78 -5.95
N ARG A 199 -14.26 -3.78 -6.79
CA ARG A 199 -14.07 -5.17 -6.34
C ARG A 199 -12.84 -5.33 -5.45
N GLU A 200 -11.72 -4.71 -5.81
CA GLU A 200 -10.51 -4.74 -4.98
C GLU A 200 -10.74 -4.02 -3.64
N LEU A 201 -11.41 -2.87 -3.65
CA LEU A 201 -11.75 -2.13 -2.45
C LEU A 201 -12.68 -2.94 -1.54
N ALA A 202 -13.70 -3.60 -2.09
CA ALA A 202 -14.61 -4.45 -1.33
C ALA A 202 -13.87 -5.62 -0.66
N LEU A 203 -12.92 -6.25 -1.38
CA LEU A 203 -12.10 -7.33 -0.82
C LEU A 203 -11.20 -6.83 0.31
N ARG A 204 -10.48 -5.72 0.12
CA ARG A 204 -9.64 -5.12 1.17
C ARG A 204 -10.45 -4.67 2.38
N THR A 205 -11.64 -4.11 2.17
CA THR A 205 -12.52 -3.70 3.27
C THR A 205 -13.01 -4.91 4.06
N ALA A 206 -13.37 -6.00 3.38
CA ALA A 206 -13.77 -7.24 4.04
C ALA A 206 -12.62 -7.90 4.82
N GLU A 207 -11.39 -7.80 4.33
CA GLU A 207 -10.19 -8.25 5.05
C GLU A 207 -9.96 -7.43 6.32
N LEU A 208 -9.99 -6.09 6.23
CA LEU A 208 -9.85 -5.20 7.39
C LEU A 208 -10.91 -5.46 8.46
N VAL A 209 -12.17 -5.68 8.08
CA VAL A 209 -13.25 -5.99 9.04
C VAL A 209 -12.96 -7.29 9.79
N ARG A 210 -12.46 -8.33 9.10
CA ARG A 210 -12.08 -9.59 9.76
C ARG A 210 -10.92 -9.41 10.74
N ASP A 211 -9.94 -8.60 10.38
CA ASP A 211 -8.80 -8.32 11.25
C ASP A 211 -9.24 -7.59 12.53
N PHE A 212 -10.10 -6.56 12.40
CA PHE A 212 -10.69 -5.85 13.56
C PHE A 212 -11.51 -6.79 14.46
N ASP A 213 -12.33 -7.66 13.88
CA ASP A 213 -13.10 -8.64 14.65
C ASP A 213 -12.18 -9.64 15.38
N SER A 214 -11.06 -10.01 14.77
CA SER A 214 -10.07 -10.90 15.41
C SER A 214 -9.38 -10.23 16.60
N GLN A 215 -8.93 -8.98 16.44
CA GLN A 215 -8.31 -8.19 17.51
C GLN A 215 -9.28 -7.97 18.65
N ARG A 216 -10.52 -7.57 18.35
CA ARG A 216 -11.56 -7.39 19.36
C ARG A 216 -11.80 -8.66 20.19
N ARG A 217 -11.79 -9.84 19.57
CA ARG A 217 -11.94 -11.11 20.31
C ARG A 217 -10.75 -11.39 21.22
N VAL A 218 -9.53 -11.12 20.76
CA VAL A 218 -8.32 -11.25 21.57
C VAL A 218 -8.36 -10.29 22.76
N ASP A 219 -8.74 -9.04 22.53
CA ASP A 219 -8.87 -8.00 23.54
C ASP A 219 -9.92 -8.37 24.58
N LEU A 220 -11.11 -8.79 24.15
CA LEU A 220 -12.16 -9.24 25.07
C LEU A 220 -11.70 -10.45 25.91
N ALA A 221 -10.98 -11.40 25.31
CA ALA A 221 -10.42 -12.53 26.04
C ALA A 221 -9.34 -12.09 27.04
N GLN A 222 -8.53 -11.08 26.72
CA GLN A 222 -7.54 -10.51 27.63
C GLN A 222 -8.21 -9.76 28.79
N ILE A 223 -9.23 -8.96 28.51
CA ILE A 223 -10.02 -8.26 29.53
C ILE A 223 -10.66 -9.27 30.49
N GLN A 224 -11.29 -10.33 29.98
CA GLN A 224 -11.86 -11.39 30.82
C GLN A 224 -10.83 -12.08 31.71
N ARG A 225 -9.63 -12.36 31.20
CA ARG A 225 -8.53 -12.92 32.01
C ARG A 225 -8.07 -11.96 33.10
N ASN A 226 -7.90 -10.68 32.77
CA ASN A 226 -7.48 -9.66 33.74
C ASN A 226 -8.53 -9.47 34.84
N PHE A 227 -9.83 -9.43 34.50
CA PHE A 227 -10.90 -9.35 35.49
C PHE A 227 -10.91 -10.57 36.41
N GLY A 228 -10.76 -11.78 35.88
CA GLY A 228 -10.67 -13.00 36.70
C GLY A 228 -9.47 -12.99 37.65
N GLN A 229 -8.34 -12.39 37.26
CA GLN A 229 -7.17 -12.24 38.13
C GLN A 229 -7.42 -11.25 39.28
N ILE A 230 -8.08 -10.12 39.02
CA ILE A 230 -8.41 -9.11 40.03
C ILE A 230 -9.43 -9.67 41.05
N GLU A 231 -10.45 -10.39 40.58
CA GLU A 231 -11.41 -11.09 41.45
C GLU A 231 -10.73 -12.19 42.29
N GLY A 232 -9.77 -12.90 41.71
CA GLY A 232 -8.97 -13.90 42.43
C GLY A 232 -8.11 -13.30 43.56
N LEU A 233 -7.46 -12.16 43.29
CA LEU A 233 -6.64 -11.44 44.28
C LEU A 233 -7.49 -10.84 45.41
N THR A 234 -8.56 -10.13 45.08
CA THR A 234 -9.49 -9.59 46.09
C THR A 234 -10.17 -10.69 46.90
N GLY A 235 -10.54 -11.81 46.27
CA GLY A 235 -11.09 -12.97 46.99
C GLY A 235 -10.07 -13.65 47.92
N ALA A 236 -8.77 -13.56 47.63
CA ALA A 236 -7.71 -14.05 48.51
C ALA A 236 -7.47 -13.09 49.68
N GLU A 237 -7.36 -11.79 49.42
CA GLU A 237 -7.20 -10.76 50.45
C GLU A 237 -8.38 -10.71 51.42
N VAL A 238 -9.62 -10.83 50.93
CA VAL A 238 -10.82 -10.88 51.80
C VAL A 238 -10.84 -12.13 52.68
N ARG A 239 -10.33 -13.28 52.18
CA ARG A 239 -10.19 -14.50 53.00
C ARG A 239 -9.14 -14.31 54.08
N GLU A 240 -7.98 -13.76 53.74
CA GLU A 240 -6.92 -13.45 54.70
C GLU A 240 -7.39 -12.47 55.77
N GLN A 241 -8.10 -11.40 55.38
CA GLN A 241 -8.71 -10.45 56.32
C GLN A 241 -9.68 -11.14 57.27
N ARG A 242 -10.53 -12.06 56.79
CA ARG A 242 -11.45 -12.84 57.64
C ARG A 242 -10.73 -13.77 58.61
N GLU A 243 -9.64 -14.40 58.18
CA GLU A 243 -8.83 -15.26 59.04
C GLU A 243 -8.16 -14.44 60.15
N MET A 244 -7.58 -13.30 59.82
CA MET A 244 -7.00 -12.36 60.79
C MET A 244 -8.06 -11.87 61.79
N LEU A 245 -9.25 -11.51 61.32
CA LEU A 245 -10.34 -11.03 62.19
C LEU A 245 -10.83 -12.13 63.15
N ASN A 246 -10.95 -13.36 62.68
CA ASN A 246 -11.25 -14.52 63.54
C ASN A 246 -10.14 -14.79 64.57
N TYR A 247 -8.88 -14.60 64.19
CA TYR A 247 -7.75 -14.77 65.11
C TYR A 247 -7.80 -13.72 66.24
N LEU A 248 -8.08 -12.46 65.91
CA LEU A 248 -8.23 -11.38 66.89
C LEU A 248 -9.41 -11.62 67.85
N ILE A 249 -10.56 -12.07 67.33
CA ILE A 249 -11.72 -12.43 68.16
C ILE A 249 -11.33 -13.53 69.14
N ARG A 250 -10.66 -14.59 68.67
CA ARG A 250 -10.25 -15.72 69.51
C ARG A 250 -9.23 -15.32 70.57
N ALA A 251 -8.22 -14.54 70.22
CA ALA A 251 -7.22 -14.03 71.16
C ALA A 251 -7.86 -13.16 72.26
N SER A 252 -8.83 -12.31 71.90
CA SER A 252 -9.53 -11.46 72.87
C SER A 252 -10.40 -12.24 73.86
N GLN A 253 -10.95 -13.39 73.46
CA GLN A 253 -11.74 -14.26 74.33
C GLN A 253 -10.89 -15.02 75.35
N GLN A 254 -9.62 -15.30 75.03
CA GLN A 254 -8.71 -16.06 75.89
C GLN A 254 -8.06 -15.22 76.99
N GLN A 255 -8.22 -13.89 76.92
CA GLN A 255 -7.62 -12.91 77.84
C GLN A 255 -8.60 -12.40 78.90
N ARG A 256 -9.84 -12.93 78.93
CA ARG A 256 -10.82 -12.75 80.02
C ARG A 256 -10.95 -14.02 80.82
#